data_AF-A0A7W1FVN7-F1
#
_entry.id   AF-A0A7W1FVN7-F1
#
_cell.length_a   1.000
_cell.length_b   1.000
_cell.length_c   1.000
_cell.angle_alpha   90.00
_cell.angle_beta   90.00
_cell.angle_gamma   90.00
#
_symmetry.space_group_name_H-M   'P 1'
#
loop_
_entity.id
_entity.type
_entity.pdbx_description
1 polymer ?
#
loop_
_entity_poly.entity_id
_entity_poly.type
_entity_poly.pdbx_seq_one_letter_code
_entity_poly.pdbx_strand_id
1 'polypeptide(L)' 'MAVYASWNGATRVAEWEVLAGPGPDRLEQVASAPRKGFETAVTVTTSEPWIGVRAKDASGTELGAPEAVRPRD' A
#
# COMPACT_ATOMS: atom_id res chain seq x y z
N MET A 1 -9.16 1.73 9.34
CA MET A 1 -9.51 2.46 8.10
C MET A 1 -9.44 1.50 6.92
N ALA A 2 -10.04 1.84 5.77
CA ALA A 2 -9.85 1.08 4.53
C ALA A 2 -8.96 1.88 3.58
N VAL A 3 -7.93 1.22 3.03
CA VAL A 3 -7.06 1.80 2.00
C VAL A 3 -7.44 1.18 0.67
N TYR A 4 -7.68 2.03 -0.33
CA TYR A 4 -8.01 1.62 -1.69
C TYR A 4 -6.80 1.87 -2.58
N ALA A 5 -6.26 0.79 -3.13
CA ALA A 5 -5.15 0.86 -4.08
C ALA A 5 -5.65 0.52 -5.49
N SER A 6 -5.37 1.40 -6.45
CA SER A 6 -5.69 1.23 -7.87
C SER A 6 -4.54 1.73 -8.73
N TRP A 7 -4.17 0.95 -9.75
CA TRP A 7 -3.16 1.34 -10.73
C TRP A 7 -3.57 0.92 -12.14
N ASN A 8 -3.91 1.93 -12.95
CA ASN A 8 -4.20 1.74 -14.37
C ASN A 8 -2.92 1.33 -15.12
N GLY A 9 -2.96 0.17 -15.80
CA GLY A 9 -1.82 -0.37 -16.56
C GLY A 9 -1.01 -1.44 -15.82
N ALA A 10 -1.35 -1.76 -14.57
CA ALA A 10 -0.73 -2.86 -13.85
C ALA A 10 -1.17 -4.20 -14.45
N THR A 11 -0.31 -4.93 -15.15
CA THR A 11 -0.43 -6.40 -15.31
C THR A 11 0.55 -7.13 -14.41
N ARG A 12 1.58 -6.43 -13.93
CA ARG A 12 2.68 -7.01 -13.15
C ARG A 12 2.47 -6.98 -11.64
N VAL A 13 1.52 -6.18 -11.13
CA VAL A 13 1.23 -6.14 -9.70
C VAL A 13 0.59 -7.46 -9.27
N ALA A 14 1.28 -8.16 -8.36
CA ALA A 14 0.83 -9.38 -7.72
C ALA A 14 0.30 -9.12 -6.31
N GLU A 15 0.94 -8.20 -5.57
CA GLU A 15 0.61 -7.91 -4.17
C GLU A 15 0.64 -6.40 -3.90
N TRP A 16 -0.26 -5.96 -3.03
CA TRP A 16 -0.27 -4.64 -2.42
C TRP A 16 0.18 -4.76 -0.98
N GLU A 17 1.09 -3.89 -0.56
CA GLU A 17 1.48 -3.76 0.84
C GLU A 17 1.13 -2.37 1.33
N VAL A 18 0.46 -2.33 2.48
CA VAL A 18 0.18 -1.08 3.19
C VAL A 18 1.24 -0.91 4.27
N LEU A 19 1.80 0.28 4.28
CA LEU A 19 2.82 0.71 5.22
C LEU A 19 2.23 1.75 6.17
N ALA A 20 2.75 1.83 7.39
CA ALA A 20 2.42 2.88 8.33
C ALA A 20 3.61 3.27 9.20
N GLY A 21 3.62 4.50 9.71
CA GLY A 21 4.65 4.94 10.64
C GLY A 21 4.62 6.42 11.01
N PRO A 22 5.60 6.89 11.80
CA PRO A 22 5.56 8.23 12.39
C PRO A 22 5.92 9.34 11.39
N GLY A 23 6.45 9.00 10.21
CA GLY A 23 6.87 9.94 9.17
C GLY A 23 6.85 9.31 7.78
N PRO A 24 6.86 10.12 6.70
CA PRO A 24 6.82 9.63 5.32
C PRO A 24 8.03 8.75 4.95
N ASP A 25 9.16 8.96 5.63
CA ASP A 25 10.42 8.23 5.38
C ASP A 25 10.64 7.08 6.39
N ARG A 26 9.69 6.88 7.31
CA ARG A 26 9.75 5.90 8.39
C ARG A 26 8.49 5.06 8.39
N LEU A 27 8.29 4.31 7.32
CA LEU A 27 7.12 3.46 7.13
C LEU A 27 7.51 1.99 7.23
N GLU A 28 6.70 1.22 7.96
CA GLU A 28 6.84 -0.22 8.10
C GLU A 28 5.58 -0.92 7.59
N GLN A 29 5.73 -2.14 7.07
CA GLN A 29 4.59 -2.91 6.58
C GLN A 29 3.66 -3.31 7.71
N VAL A 30 2.37 -2.98 7.56
CA VAL A 30 1.33 -3.29 8.54
C VAL A 30 0.26 -4.23 8.00
N ALA A 31 0.10 -4.31 6.67
CA ALA A 31 -0.82 -5.24 6.02
C ALA A 31 -0.38 -5.54 4.57
N SER A 32 -0.87 -6.65 4.02
CA SER A 32 -0.78 -6.92 2.59
C SER A 32 -2.02 -7.62 2.07
N ALA A 33 -2.25 -7.52 0.76
CA ALA A 33 -3.29 -8.26 0.07
C ALA A 33 -2.87 -8.57 -1.37
N PRO A 34 -3.18 -9.78 -1.88
CA PRO A 34 -3.01 -10.08 -3.29
C PRO A 34 -3.92 -9.15 -4.10
N ARG A 35 -3.45 -8.74 -5.28
CA ARG A 35 -4.26 -7.93 -6.17
C ARG A 35 -5.55 -8.66 -6.57
N LYS A 36 -6.68 -7.96 -6.46
CA LYS A 36 -7.98 -8.40 -6.97
C LYS A 36 -8.50 -7.43 -8.03
N GLY A 37 -8.45 -7.82 -9.30
CA GLY A 37 -8.98 -6.99 -10.40
C GLY A 37 -8.29 -5.62 -10.52
N PHE A 38 -9.09 -4.56 -10.66
CA PHE A 38 -8.59 -3.18 -10.83
C PHE A 38 -8.34 -2.45 -9.50
N GLU A 39 -9.17 -2.71 -8.49
CA GLU A 39 -9.10 -2.06 -7.18
C GLU A 39 -9.00 -3.13 -6.09
N THR A 40 -8.05 -2.95 -5.16
CA THR A 40 -7.92 -3.84 -4.00
C THR A 40 -8.09 -3.03 -2.72
N ALA A 41 -9.12 -3.38 -1.96
CA ALA A 41 -9.31 -2.83 -0.62
C ALA A 41 -8.47 -3.63 0.38
N VAL A 42 -7.65 -2.92 1.16
CA VAL A 42 -6.87 -3.49 2.27
C VAL A 42 -7.36 -2.87 3.58
N THR A 43 -7.82 -3.71 4.50
CA THR A 43 -8.23 -3.27 5.83
C THR A 43 -7.00 -3.12 6.71
N VAL A 44 -6.83 -1.94 7.30
CA VAL A 44 -5.67 -1.63 8.14
C VAL A 44 -6.11 -1.02 9.47
N THR A 45 -5.49 -1.50 10.54
CA THR A 45 -5.60 -0.97 11.89
C THR A 45 -4.23 -0.48 12.32
N THR A 46 -4.08 0.83 12.47
CA THR A 46 -2.84 1.46 12.94
C THR A 46 -3.17 2.78 13.64
N SER A 47 -2.36 3.15 14.63
CA SER A 47 -2.38 4.48 15.28
C SER A 47 -1.41 5.46 14.63
N GLU A 48 -0.65 5.00 13.63
CA GLU A 48 0.40 5.80 13.02
C GLU A 48 -0.17 6.89 12.10
N PRO A 49 0.43 8.09 12.10
CA PRO A 49 -0.10 9.23 11.36
C PRO A 49 0.14 9.17 9.86
N TRP A 50 1.11 8.38 9.38
CA TRP A 50 1.38 8.24 7.96
C TRP A 50 1.01 6.84 7.48
N ILE A 51 0.42 6.78 6.29
CA ILE A 51 0.07 5.57 5.59
C ILE A 51 0.71 5.59 4.21
N GLY A 52 1.38 4.51 3.83
CA GLY A 52 1.92 4.33 2.49
C GLY A 52 1.32 3.12 1.80
N VAL A 53 1.36 3.10 0.47
CA VAL A 53 1.04 1.91 -0.32
C VAL A 53 2.20 1.63 -1.27
N ARG A 54 2.64 0.38 -1.32
CA ARG A 54 3.59 -0.10 -2.33
C ARG A 54 3.05 -1.31 -3.09
N ALA A 55 3.35 -1.35 -4.37
CA ALA A 55 2.99 -2.45 -5.25
C ALA A 55 4.20 -3.38 -5.42
N LYS A 56 3.98 -4.70 -5.39
CA LYS A 56 5.01 -5.71 -5.68
C LYS A 56 4.62 -6.59 -6.86
N ASP A 57 5.62 -7.04 -7.62
CA ASP A 57 5.44 -8.08 -8.63
C ASP A 57 5.50 -9.50 -8.04
N ALA A 58 5.32 -10.51 -8.89
CA ALA A 58 5.31 -11.92 -8.48
C ALA A 58 6.67 -12.42 -7.92
N SER A 59 7.77 -11.69 -8.16
CA SER A 59 9.08 -11.96 -7.56
C SER A 59 9.29 -11.23 -6.23
N GLY A 60 8.33 -10.40 -5.81
CA GLY A 60 8.42 -9.53 -4.65
C GLY A 60 9.13 -8.21 -4.91
N THR A 61 9.47 -7.90 -6.17
CA THR A 61 10.13 -6.64 -6.54
C THR A 61 9.13 -5.50 -6.48
N GLU A 62 9.53 -4.38 -5.87
CA GLU A 62 8.70 -3.18 -5.80
C GLU A 62 8.53 -2.54 -7.18
N LEU A 63 7.29 -2.21 -7.50
CA LEU A 63 6.90 -1.59 -8.76
C LEU A 63 6.60 -0.11 -8.51
N GLY A 64 7.62 0.73 -8.54
CA GLY A 64 7.50 2.18 -8.34
C GLY A 64 7.95 2.62 -6.95
N ALA A 65 7.76 3.92 -6.64
CA ALA A 65 8.01 4.46 -5.31
C ALA A 65 6.73 4.36 -4.46
N PRO A 66 6.84 4.12 -3.14
CA PRO A 66 5.69 4.09 -2.26
C PRO A 66 5.11 5.51 -2.13
N GLU A 67 3.80 5.65 -2.32
CA GLU A 67 3.13 6.93 -2.07
C GLU A 67 2.71 6.98 -0.60
N ALA A 68 3.32 7.88 0.16
CA ALA A 68 3.04 8.12 1.56
C ALA A 68 2.11 9.33 1.73
N VAL A 69 0.97 9.11 2.38
CA VAL A 69 -0.01 10.16 2.68
C VAL A 69 -0.29 10.19 4.18
N ARG A 70 -0.55 11.39 4.69
CA ARG A 70 -1.14 11.57 6.02
C ARG A 70 -2.66 11.65 5.84
N PRO A 71 -3.43 10.62 6.25
CA PRO A 71 -4.89 10.69 6.18
C PRO A 71 -5.36 11.93 6.96
N ARG A 72 -6.31 12.67 6.40
CA ARG A 72 -6.98 13.74 7.13
C ARG A 72 -8.07 13.10 8.01
N ASP A 73 -8.24 13.61 9.22
CA ASP A 73 -9.30 13.21 10.15
C ASP A 73 -10.70 13.42 9.55
#